data_AF-A0A7W0XSN5-F1
#
_entry.id   AF-A0A7W0XSN5-F1
#
_cell.length_a   1.000
_cell.length_b   1.000
_cell.length_c   1.000
_cell.angle_alpha   90.00
_cell.angle_beta   90.00
_cell.angle_gamma   90.00
#
_symmetry.space_group_name_H-M   'P 1'
#
loop_
_entity.id
_entity.type
_entity.pdbx_description
1 polymer ?
#
loop_
_entity_poly.entity_id
_entity_poly.type
_entity_poly.pdbx_seq_one_letter_code
_entity_poly.pdbx_strand_id
1 'polypeptide(L)' 'MDPFSGVQLHEISEADHRILDPYTDGKLMLLGRAAHVGTGTRILDLASGKGELLCRWAQVFCE' A
#
# COMPACT_ATOMS: atom_id res chain seq x y z
N MET A 1 4.18 21.19 19.33
CA MET A 1 4.74 20.17 18.42
C MET A 1 5.90 20.80 17.69
N ASP A 2 7.06 20.14 17.65
CA ASP A 2 8.20 20.60 16.87
C ASP A 2 7.86 20.46 15.38
N PRO A 3 7.80 21.58 14.61
CA PRO A 3 7.43 21.56 13.19
C PRO A 3 8.44 20.79 12.32
N PHE A 4 9.61 20.42 12.85
CA PHE A 4 10.63 19.63 12.17
C PHE A 4 10.82 18.24 12.80
N SER A 5 9.84 17.76 13.57
CA SER A 5 9.86 16.37 14.01
C SER A 5 9.96 15.43 12.80
N GLY A 6 10.77 14.37 12.93
CA GLY A 6 10.99 13.43 11.82
C GLY A 6 9.70 12.81 11.29
N VAL A 7 8.69 12.63 12.16
CA VAL A 7 7.36 12.14 11.78
C VAL A 7 6.66 13.13 10.84
N GLN A 8 6.67 14.42 11.16
CA GLN A 8 6.01 15.43 10.33
C GLN A 8 6.67 15.58 8.95
N LEU A 9 8.01 15.50 8.90
CA LEU A 9 8.74 15.54 7.63
C LEU A 9 8.43 14.34 6.73
N HIS A 10 8.26 13.15 7.31
CA HIS A 10 7.90 11.94 6.60
C HIS A 10 6.51 12.05 5.95
N GLU A 11 5.50 12.48 6.72
CA GLU A 11 4.13 12.70 6.20
C GLU A 11 4.09 13.70 5.04
N ILE A 12 4.84 14.81 5.15
CA ILE A 12 4.91 15.83 4.08
C ILE A 12 5.59 15.26 2.83
N SER A 13 6.73 14.57 3.00
CA SER A 13 7.50 14.05 1.86
C SER A 13 6.74 12.97 1.08
N GLU A 14 5.81 12.26 1.73
CA GLU A 14 5.10 11.14 1.14
C GLU A 14 3.63 11.45 0.84
N ALA A 15 3.18 12.69 1.03
CA ALA A 15 1.78 13.09 0.91
C ALA A 15 1.13 12.68 -0.42
N ASP A 16 1.86 12.75 -1.53
CA ASP A 16 1.37 12.43 -2.87
C ASP A 16 1.70 11.00 -3.33
N HIS A 17 2.49 10.24 -2.56
CA HIS A 17 2.78 8.85 -2.88
C HIS A 17 1.60 7.96 -2.51
N ARG A 18 1.14 7.10 -3.42
CA ARG A 18 0.13 6.09 -3.09
C ARG A 18 0.75 4.82 -2.50
N ILE A 19 1.89 4.40 -3.04
CA ILE A 19 2.69 3.28 -2.57
C ILE A 19 3.87 3.87 -1.78
N LEU A 20 3.97 3.53 -0.49
CA LEU A 20 5.02 4.04 0.42
C LEU A 20 6.26 3.13 0.47
N ASP A 21 6.44 2.35 -0.59
CA ASP A 21 7.53 1.41 -0.81
C ASP A 21 8.12 1.64 -2.20
N PRO A 22 9.36 1.19 -2.48
CA PRO A 22 10.00 1.31 -3.80
C PRO A 22 9.40 0.35 -4.85
N TYR A 23 8.07 0.32 -4.93
CA TYR A 23 7.27 -0.50 -5.81
C TYR A 23 6.59 0.39 -6.85
N THR A 24 6.57 -0.09 -8.08
CA THR A 24 5.65 0.43 -9.10
C THR A 24 4.31 -0.29 -8.96
N ASP A 25 3.24 0.29 -9.49
CA ASP A 25 1.93 -0.38 -9.61
C ASP A 25 2.06 -1.79 -10.23
N GLY A 26 2.88 -1.91 -11.27
CA GLY A 26 3.13 -3.21 -11.93
C GLY A 26 3.72 -4.26 -10.99
N LYS A 27 4.67 -3.87 -10.12
CA LYS A 27 5.24 -4.75 -9.11
C LYS A 27 4.20 -5.14 -8.06
N LEU A 28 3.38 -4.18 -7.62
CA LEU A 28 2.30 -4.42 -6.67
C LEU A 28 1.28 -5.43 -7.20
N MET A 29 0.91 -5.34 -8.49
CA MET A 29 -0.01 -6.29 -9.13
C MET A 29 0.64 -7.65 -9.40
N LEU A 30 1.93 -7.66 -9.76
CA LEU A 30 2.68 -8.90 -9.93
C LEU A 30 2.72 -9.69 -8.62
N LEU A 31 2.94 -9.02 -7.48
CA LEU A 31 2.93 -9.64 -6.16
C LEU A 31 1.56 -10.28 -5.84
N GLY A 32 0.45 -9.55 -6.07
CA GLY A 32 -0.90 -10.08 -5.83
C GLY A 32 -1.19 -11.34 -6.66
N ARG A 33 -0.77 -11.35 -7.94
CA ARG A 33 -0.89 -12.55 -8.80
C ARG A 33 -0.03 -13.71 -8.29
N ALA A 34 1.22 -13.46 -7.91
CA ALA A 34 2.11 -14.49 -7.39
C ALA A 34 1.60 -15.09 -6.06
N ALA A 35 0.92 -14.27 -5.24
CA ALA A 35 0.26 -14.69 -4.01
C ALA A 35 -1.10 -15.37 -4.23
N HIS A 36 -1.57 -15.51 -5.48
CA HIS A 36 -2.86 -16.10 -5.83
C HIS A 36 -4.05 -15.46 -5.10
N VAL A 37 -4.01 -14.13 -4.93
CA VAL A 37 -5.12 -13.39 -4.31
C VAL A 37 -6.36 -13.52 -5.18
N GLY A 38 -7.50 -13.76 -4.54
CA GLY A 38 -8.81 -13.89 -5.18
C GLY A 38 -9.97 -13.67 -4.20
N THR A 39 -11.20 -13.72 -4.69
CA THR A 39 -12.42 -13.66 -3.88
C THR A 39 -12.36 -14.64 -2.70
N GLY A 40 -12.67 -14.16 -1.49
CA GLY A 40 -12.62 -14.94 -0.25
C GLY A 40 -11.24 -15.02 0.42
N THR A 41 -10.17 -14.52 -0.22
CA THR A 41 -8.86 -14.39 0.41
C THR A 41 -8.93 -13.37 1.54
N ARG A 42 -8.37 -13.71 2.72
CA ARG A 42 -8.27 -12.81 3.88
C ARG A 42 -6.82 -12.40 4.07
N ILE A 43 -6.57 -11.09 4.12
CA ILE A 43 -5.22 -10.50 4.22
C ILE A 43 -5.17 -9.58 5.43
N LEU A 44 -4.09 -9.68 6.21
CA LEU A 44 -3.73 -8.74 7.26
C LEU A 44 -2.47 -7.99 6.81
N ASP A 45 -2.55 -6.67 6.74
CA ASP A 45 -1.45 -5.78 6.41
C ASP A 45 -1.16 -4.86 7.60
N LEU A 46 0.02 -5.01 8.19
CA LEU A 46 0.47 -4.25 9.36
C LEU A 46 1.39 -3.13 8.91
N ALA A 47 1.16 -1.92 9.43
CA ALA A 47 1.78 -0.70 8.89
C ALA A 47 1.48 -0.52 7.40
N SER A 48 0.21 -0.70 7.02
CA SER A 48 -0.29 -0.68 5.65
C SER A 48 -0.13 0.66 4.91
N GLY A 49 0.48 1.67 5.54
CA GLY A 49 0.62 3.01 5.00
C GLY A 49 -0.75 3.57 4.60
N LYS A 50 -0.88 3.89 3.31
CA LYS A 50 -2.14 4.39 2.72
C LYS A 50 -3.10 3.28 2.27
N GLY A 51 -2.77 2.02 2.50
CA GLY A 51 -3.60 0.85 2.19
C GLY A 51 -3.67 0.51 0.70
N GLU A 52 -2.76 1.04 -0.12
CA GLU A 52 -2.80 0.88 -1.58
C GLU A 52 -2.77 -0.59 -2.02
N LEU A 53 -2.02 -1.45 -1.32
CA LEU A 53 -2.00 -2.90 -1.55
C LEU A 53 -3.41 -3.50 -1.38
N LEU A 54 -4.04 -3.30 -0.22
CA LEU A 54 -5.35 -3.85 0.10
C LEU A 54 -6.43 -3.33 -0.86
N CYS A 55 -6.47 -2.01 -1.08
CA CYS A 55 -7.47 -1.37 -1.94
C CYS A 55 -7.37 -1.85 -3.39
N ARG A 56 -6.17 -1.87 -3.97
CA ARG A 56 -5.98 -2.31 -5.37
C ARG A 56 -6.25 -3.79 -5.54
N TRP A 57 -5.84 -4.62 -4.59
CA TRP A 57 -6.07 -6.06 -4.69
C TRP A 57 -7.54 -6.42 -4.51
N ALA A 58 -8.25 -5.76 -3.59
CA ALA A 58 -9.70 -5.92 -3.47
C ALA A 58 -10.40 -5.57 -4.78
N GLN A 59 -10.05 -4.44 -5.39
CA GLN A 59 -10.64 -4.00 -6.66
C GLN A 59 -10.35 -4.94 -7.85
N VAL A 60 -9.15 -5.51 -7.93
CA VAL A 60 -8.70 -6.25 -9.13
C VAL A 60 -8.91 -7.76 -9.01
N PHE A 61 -8.83 -8.31 -7.80
CA PHE A 61 -8.81 -9.75 -7.57
C PHE A 61 -10.01 -10.28 -6.78
N CYS A 62 -10.75 -9.42 -6.06
CA CYS A 62 -11.83 -9.85 -5.17
C CYS A 62 -13.23 -9.45 -5.63
N GLU A 63 -13.35 -8.73 -6.76
CA GLU A 63 -14.63 -8.55 -7.46
C GLU A 63 -15.11 -9.84 -8.13
#